data_AF-A0A1F6KV10-F1
#
_entry.id   AF-A0A1F6KV10-F1
#
_cell.length_a   1.000
_cell.length_b   1.000
_cell.length_c   1.000
_cell.angle_alpha   90.00
_cell.angle_beta   90.00
_cell.angle_gamma   90.00
#
_symmetry.space_group_name_H-M   'P 1'
#
loop_
_entity.id
_entity.type
_entity.pdbx_description
1 polymer ?
#
loop_
_entity_poly.entity_id
_entity_poly.type
_entity_poly.pdbx_seq_one_letter_code
_entity_poly.pdbx_strand_id
1 'polypeptide(L)' 'MITIRIFDTRNEAESAKKILEEGGIHTTILEDKFEGVPIQEYGVAARFRLNVEDRDFPKTTKFLADKLKKES' A
#
# COMPACT_ATOMS: atom_id res chain seq x y z
N MET A 1 2.16 -1.58 12.20
CA MET A 1 1.95 -1.29 10.76
C MET A 1 0.96 -2.30 10.23
N ILE A 2 -0.04 -1.84 9.48
CA ILE A 2 -1.09 -2.68 8.90
C ILE A 2 -0.98 -2.63 7.38
N THR A 3 -0.95 -3.80 6.74
CA THR A 3 -1.06 -3.91 5.28
C THR A 3 -2.51 -3.67 4.86
N ILE A 4 -2.70 -2.64 4.05
CA ILE A 4 -4.03 -2.28 3.52
C ILE A 4 -4.27 -2.84 2.12
N ARG A 5 -3.21 -3.03 1.33
CA ARG A 5 -3.29 -3.65 0.00
C ARG A 5 -1.93 -4.21 -0.43
N ILE A 6 -1.98 -5.23 -1.29
CA ILE A 6 -0.83 -5.79 -1.98
C ILE A 6 -0.99 -5.49 -3.47
N PHE A 7 0.09 -5.07 -4.11
CA PHE A 7 0.16 -4.79 -5.55
C PHE A 7 1.20 -5.69 -6.20
N ASP A 8 1.00 -5.98 -7.49
CA ASP A 8 1.90 -6.80 -8.28
C ASP A 8 3.04 -5.96 -8.88
N THR A 9 2.84 -4.63 -9.02
CA THR A 9 3.86 -3.71 -9.51
C THR A 9 4.16 -2.57 -8.53
N ARG A 10 5.42 -2.10 -8.56
CA ARG A 10 5.85 -0.93 -7.78
C ARG A 10 5.08 0.33 -8.16
N ASN A 11 4.79 0.53 -9.45
CA ASN A 11 4.11 1.74 -9.94
C ASN A 11 2.67 1.86 -9.42
N GLU A 12 1.94 0.74 -9.33
CA GLU A 12 0.61 0.73 -8.72
C GLU A 12 0.68 1.03 -7.23
N ALA A 13 1.65 0.44 -6.52
CA ALA A 13 1.85 0.71 -5.10
C ALA A 13 2.18 2.19 -4.82
N GLU A 14 3.07 2.80 -5.60
CA GLU A 14 3.43 4.22 -5.50
C GLU A 14 2.23 5.13 -5.82
N SER A 15 1.44 4.78 -6.83
CA SER A 15 0.22 5.54 -7.17
C SER A 15 -0.79 5.50 -6.02
N ALA A 16 -1.01 4.33 -5.42
CA ALA A 16 -1.89 4.17 -4.27
C ALA A 16 -1.35 4.88 -3.01
N LYS A 17 -0.03 4.84 -2.80
CA LYS A 17 0.63 5.58 -1.72
C LYS A 17 0.38 7.07 -1.84
N LYS A 18 0.55 7.64 -3.04
CA LYS A 18 0.32 9.07 -3.29
C LYS A 18 -1.11 9.50 -2.93
N ILE A 19 -2.11 8.70 -3.28
CA ILE A 19 -3.52 8.98 -2.95
C ILE A 19 -3.73 9.07 -1.43
N LEU A 20 -3.06 8.23 -0.64
CA LEU A 20 -3.17 8.24 0.82
C LEU A 20 -2.39 9.39 1.44
N GLU A 21 -1.20 9.69 0.91
CA GLU A 21 -0.38 10.83 1.36
C GLU A 21 -1.07 12.18 1.08
N GLU A 22 -1.84 12.30 -0.01
CA GLU A 22 -2.72 13.45 -0.29
C GLU A 22 -3.81 13.61 0.81
N GLY A 23 -4.24 12.51 1.44
CA GLY A 23 -5.11 12.50 2.61
C GLY A 23 -4.38 12.77 3.95
N GLY A 24 -3.08 13.05 3.90
CA GLY A 24 -2.21 13.21 5.07
C GLY A 24 -2.09 11.92 5.90
N ILE A 25 -2.14 10.76 5.26
CA ILE A 25 -1.94 9.45 5.89
C ILE A 25 -0.50 9.03 5.63
N HIS A 26 0.23 8.62 6.67
CA HIS A 26 1.59 8.15 6.49
C HIS A 26 1.60 6.69 6.01
N THR A 27 2.27 6.47 4.88
CA THR A 27 2.28 5.17 4.18
C THR A 27 3.69 4.75 3.79
N THR A 28 3.96 3.46 3.92
CA THR A 28 5.22 2.83 3.49
C THR A 28 4.93 1.68 2.56
N ILE A 29 5.76 1.52 1.52
CA ILE A 29 5.72 0.35 0.63
C ILE A 29 6.84 -0.60 1.05
N LEU A 30 6.49 -1.85 1.31
CA LEU A 30 7.44 -2.93 1.56
C LEU A 30 7.38 -3.93 0.40
N GLU A 31 8.53 -4.24 -0.18
CA GLU A 31 8.67 -5.27 -1.21
C GLU A 31 9.03 -6.61 -0.56
N ASP A 32 8.33 -7.67 -0.92
CA ASP A 32 8.63 -9.01 -0.43
C ASP A 32 9.99 -9.47 -0.97
N LYS A 33 10.86 -9.90 -0.06
CA LYS A 33 12.23 -10.32 -0.34
C LYS A 33 12.52 -11.63 0.35
N PHE A 34 13.32 -12.47 -0.30
CA PHE A 34 13.94 -13.64 0.29
C PHE A 34 15.44 -13.37 0.38
N GLU A 35 16.01 -13.45 1.58
CA GLU A 35 17.44 -13.14 1.85
C GLU A 35 17.90 -11.76 1.30
N GLY A 36 17.00 -10.77 1.28
CA GLY A 36 17.27 -9.41 0.78
C GLY A 36 17.12 -9.25 -0.74
N VAL A 37 16.88 -10.32 -1.48
CA VAL A 37 16.65 -10.33 -2.93
C VAL A 37 15.14 -10.33 -3.19
N PRO A 38 14.62 -9.53 -4.14
CA PRO A 38 13.22 -9.57 -4.54
C PRO A 38 12.77 -10.99 -4.89
N ILE A 39 11.61 -11.42 -4.37
CA ILE A 39 11.10 -12.79 -4.59
C ILE A 39 10.84 -13.12 -6.07
N GLN A 40 10.73 -12.08 -6.92
CA GLN A 40 10.60 -12.21 -8.36
C GLN A 40 11.75 -12.97 -9.01
N GLU A 41 12.97 -12.80 -8.49
CA GLU A 41 14.17 -13.49 -9.00
C GLU A 41 14.11 -15.01 -8.80
N TYR A 42 13.22 -15.49 -7.93
CA TYR A 42 12.99 -16.92 -7.66
C TYR A 42 11.77 -17.48 -8.42
N GLY A 43 11.23 -16.74 -9.40
CA GLY A 43 10.09 -17.17 -10.20
C GLY A 43 8.72 -17.04 -9.49
N VAL A 44 8.67 -16.33 -8.36
CA VAL A 44 7.43 -16.01 -7.65
C VAL A 44 6.92 -14.63 -8.11
N ALA A 45 5.61 -14.42 -8.17
CA ALA A 45 5.07 -13.09 -8.48
C ALA A 45 5.57 -12.03 -7.48
N ALA A 46 5.98 -10.86 -7.99
CA ALA A 46 6.37 -9.73 -7.16
C ALA A 46 5.21 -9.27 -6.26
N ARG A 47 5.52 -8.79 -5.06
CA ARG A 47 4.53 -8.32 -4.10
C ARG A 47 5.01 -7.04 -3.42
N PHE A 48 4.23 -5.98 -3.58
CA PHE A 48 4.46 -4.68 -2.97
C PHE A 48 3.34 -4.39 -1.97
N ARG A 49 3.65 -4.47 -0.68
CA ARG A 49 2.70 -4.25 0.41
C ARG A 49 2.64 -2.76 0.74
N LEU A 50 1.47 -2.17 0.56
CA LEU A 50 1.19 -0.82 1.04
C LEU A 50 0.75 -0.91 2.50
N ASN A 51 1.51 -0.28 3.38
CA ASN A 51 1.32 -0.31 4.82
C ASN A 51 1.05 1.07 5.37
N VAL A 52 0.16 1.14 6.35
CA VAL A 52 -0.08 2.34 7.16
C VAL A 52 0.35 2.09 8.60
N GLU A 53 0.60 3.16 9.34
CA GLU A 53 0.75 3.06 10.77
C GLU A 53 -0.56 2.69 11.47
N ASP A 54 -0.48 1.99 12.60
CA ASP A 54 -1.68 1.51 13.31
C ASP A 54 -2.54 2.68 13.80
N ARG A 55 -1.90 3.80 14.17
CA ARG A 55 -2.57 5.05 14.54
C ARG A 55 -3.35 5.69 13.38
N ASP A 56 -2.90 5.48 12.15
CA ASP A 56 -3.49 6.06 10.96
C ASP A 56 -4.54 5.13 10.33
N PHE A 57 -4.68 3.90 10.81
CA PHE A 57 -5.63 2.93 10.24
C PHE A 57 -7.09 3.41 10.28
N PRO A 58 -7.64 3.94 11.39
CA PRO A 58 -9.00 4.47 11.40
C PRO A 58 -9.21 5.66 10.45
N LYS A 59 -8.18 6.51 10.31
CA LYS A 59 -8.21 7.64 9.36
C LYS A 59 -8.20 7.13 7.92
N THR A 60 -7.39 6.11 7.64
CA THR A 60 -7.24 5.48 6.33
C THR A 60 -8.55 4.87 5.86
N THR A 61 -9.21 4.07 6.70
CA THR A 61 -10.48 3.43 6.36
C THR A 61 -11.56 4.47 6.06
N LYS A 62 -11.66 5.52 6.89
CA LYS A 62 -12.59 6.63 6.66
C LYS A 62 -12.31 7.36 5.34
N PHE A 63 -11.06 7.73 5.10
CA PHE A 63 -10.65 8.43 3.88
C PHE A 63 -11.01 7.64 2.61
N LEU A 64 -10.70 6.34 2.59
CA LEU A 64 -11.03 5.46 1.46
C LEU A 64 -12.54 5.31 1.27
N ALA A 65 -13.31 5.14 2.35
CA ALA A 65 -14.77 5.05 2.28
C ALA A 65 -15.40 6.33 1.73
N ASP A 66 -14.90 7.50 2.15
CA ASP A 66 -15.40 8.79 1.68
C ASP A 66 -15.06 9.04 0.21
N LYS A 67 -13.89 8.59 -0.26
CA LYS A 67 -13.49 8.64 -1.68
C LYS A 67 -14.43 7.81 -2.56
N LEU A 68 -14.73 6.57 -2.16
CA LEU A 68 -15.65 5.69 -2.90
C LEU A 68 -17.06 6.28 -3.02
N LYS A 69 -17.57 6.90 -1.94
CA LYS A 69 -18.88 7.56 -1.95
C LYS A 69 -18.97 8.78 -2.86
N LYS A 70 -17.86 9.47 -3.12
CA LYS A 70 -17.82 10.64 -4.02
C LYS A 70 -17.75 10.26 -5.49
N GLU A 71 -17.30 9.04 -5.78
CA GLU A 71 -17.24 8.48 -7.14
C GLU A 71 -18.52 7.71 -7.53
N SER A 72 -19.48 7.57 -6.60
CA SER A 72 -20.83 7.00 -6.80
C SER A 72 -21.86 8.09 -7.04
#